data_AF-A0A9E3B7T8-F1
#
_entry.id   AF-A0A9E3B7T8-F1
#
_cell.length_a   1.000
_cell.length_b   1.000
_cell.length_c   1.000
_cell.angle_alpha   90.00
_cell.angle_beta   90.00
_cell.angle_gamma   90.00
#
_symmetry.space_group_name_H-M   'P 1'
#
loop_
_entity.id
_entity.type
_entity.pdbx_description
1 polymer ?
#
loop_
_entity_poly.entity_id
_entity_poly.type
_entity_poly.pdbx_seq_one_letter_code
_entity_poly.pdbx_strand_id
1 'polypeptide(L)' 'ATYTPVVRSAWNALVTRALHPNGLLGYVQGPGSKPSDHQPIKATDTAPYAVGGFLLAGVQVAKLTPGC' A
#
# COMPACT_ATOMS: atom_id res chain seq x y z
N ALA A 1 18.77 -12.02 -1.69
CA ALA A 1 17.80 -12.40 -2.74
C ALA A 1 16.50 -13.01 -2.18
N THR A 2 16.50 -13.64 -0.99
CA THR A 2 15.34 -14.38 -0.43
C THR A 2 14.03 -13.59 -0.37
N TYR A 3 14.05 -12.32 0.03
CA TYR A 3 12.84 -11.52 0.23
C TYR A 3 12.48 -10.58 -0.94
N THR A 4 13.41 -10.38 -1.89
CA THR A 4 13.24 -9.46 -3.01
C THR A 4 12.02 -9.80 -3.89
N PRO A 5 11.71 -11.08 -4.20
CA PRO A 5 10.51 -11.43 -4.98
C PRO A 5 9.22 -11.01 -4.28
N VAL A 6 9.15 -11.16 -2.95
CA VAL A 6 7.98 -10.79 -2.15
C VAL A 6 7.78 -9.28 -2.16
N VAL A 7 8.86 -8.51 -1.95
CA VAL A 7 8.82 -7.03 -2.00
C VAL A 7 8.33 -6.55 -3.37
N ARG A 8 8.84 -7.14 -4.46
CA ARG A 8 8.42 -6.76 -5.83
C ARG A 8 6.94 -7.06 -6.08
N SER A 9 6.46 -8.23 -5.64
CA SER A 9 5.06 -8.61 -5.77
C SER A 9 4.14 -7.66 -4.99
N ALA A 10 4.48 -7.38 -3.73
CA ALA A 10 3.73 -6.47 -2.87
C ALA A 10 3.71 -5.03 -3.43
N TRP A 11 4.87 -4.52 -3.84
CA TRP A 11 4.97 -3.18 -4.44
C TRP A 11 4.14 -3.07 -5.73
N ASN A 12 4.21 -4.09 -6.59
CA ASN A 12 3.39 -4.13 -7.81
C ASN A 12 1.89 -4.08 -7.49
N ALA A 13 1.41 -4.82 -6.49
CA ALA A 13 0.01 -4.76 -6.07
C ALA A 13 -0.37 -3.35 -5.55
N LEU A 14 0.48 -2.74 -4.74
CA LEU A 14 0.24 -1.39 -4.21
C LEU A 14 0.11 -0.35 -5.34
N VAL A 15 1.05 -0.33 -6.30
CA VAL A 15 1.06 0.70 -7.36
C VAL A 15 0.08 0.45 -8.51
N THR A 16 -0.35 -0.80 -8.72
CA THR A 16 -1.27 -1.15 -9.82
C THR A 16 -2.71 -1.37 -9.39
N ARG A 17 -2.96 -1.65 -8.11
CA ARG A 17 -4.31 -1.95 -7.58
C ARG A 17 -4.76 -0.95 -6.53
N ALA A 18 -3.91 -0.64 -5.55
CA ALA A 18 -4.29 0.23 -4.43
C ALA A 18 -4.18 1.71 -4.76
N LEU A 19 -3.16 2.12 -5.53
CA LEU A 19 -2.99 3.49 -5.98
C LEU A 19 -3.88 3.76 -7.20
N HIS A 20 -4.83 4.67 -7.05
CA HIS A 20 -5.71 5.10 -8.12
C HIS A 20 -5.06 6.21 -8.98
N PRO A 21 -5.52 6.44 -10.22
CA PRO A 21 -4.94 7.46 -11.12
C PRO A 21 -4.97 8.89 -10.58
N ASN A 22 -5.89 9.20 -9.66
CA ASN A 22 -6.01 10.50 -9.01
C ASN A 22 -5.14 10.65 -7.74
N GLY A 23 -4.29 9.67 -7.43
CA GLY A 23 -3.44 9.67 -6.24
C GLY A 23 -4.10 9.15 -4.97
N LEU A 24 -5.37 8.71 -5.01
CA LEU A 24 -6.01 8.06 -3.87
C LEU A 24 -5.34 6.70 -3.61
N LEU A 25 -4.94 6.46 -2.36
CA LEU A 25 -4.53 5.13 -1.90
C LEU A 25 -5.72 4.43 -1.25
N GLY A 26 -6.26 3.43 -1.96
CA GLY A 26 -7.43 2.66 -1.60
C GLY A 26 -7.15 1.39 -0.81
N TYR A 27 -8.22 0.63 -0.54
CA TYR A 27 -8.19 -0.65 0.18
C TYR A 27 -7.61 -0.56 1.61
N VAL A 28 -7.76 0.59 2.25
CA VAL A 28 -7.26 0.81 3.60
C VAL A 28 -8.33 0.43 4.62
N GLN A 29 -8.01 -0.52 5.49
CA GLN A 29 -8.86 -0.84 6.63
C GLN A 29 -8.88 0.35 7.60
N GLY A 30 -10.08 0.82 7.95
CA GLY A 30 -10.28 1.84 8.98
C GLY A 30 -10.00 1.35 10.41
N PRO A 31 -9.81 2.26 11.38
CA PRO A 31 -9.67 1.89 12.78
C PRO A 31 -10.95 1.21 13.30
N GLY A 32 -10.83 0.19 14.14
CA GLY A 32 -11.98 -0.54 14.67
C GLY A 32 -11.69 -1.22 16.01
N SER A 33 -12.73 -1.41 16.81
CA SER A 33 -12.62 -2.12 18.10
C SER A 33 -12.77 -3.63 17.93
N LYS A 34 -13.30 -4.09 16.78
CA LYS A 34 -13.43 -5.51 16.41
C LYS A 34 -13.23 -5.71 14.89
N PRO A 35 -12.87 -6.93 14.42
CA PRO A 35 -12.53 -7.18 13.02
C PRO A 35 -13.63 -6.87 12.00
N SER A 36 -14.90 -6.94 12.41
CA SER A 36 -16.06 -6.63 11.55
C SER A 36 -16.22 -5.14 11.26
N ASP A 37 -15.60 -4.28 12.07
CA ASP A 37 -15.76 -2.85 11.90
C ASP A 37 -15.12 -2.42 10.58
N HIS A 38 -15.85 -1.61 9.82
CA HIS A 38 -15.46 -1.12 8.49
C HIS A 38 -15.35 -2.19 7.39
N GLN A 39 -15.85 -3.41 7.62
CA GLN A 39 -15.95 -4.43 6.58
C GLN A 39 -17.27 -4.34 5.80
N PRO A 40 -17.29 -4.65 4.50
CA PRO A 40 -16.13 -4.98 3.66
C PRO A 40 -15.29 -3.76 3.31
N ILE A 41 -13.96 -3.93 3.25
CA ILE A 41 -13.06 -2.88 2.76
C ILE A 41 -13.33 -2.61 1.27
N LYS A 42 -13.55 -1.35 0.92
CA LYS A 42 -13.79 -0.88 -0.44
C LYS A 42 -12.50 -0.38 -1.08
N ALA A 43 -12.48 -0.38 -2.41
CA ALA A 43 -11.39 0.19 -3.19
C ALA A 43 -11.18 1.69 -2.91
N THR A 44 -12.21 2.40 -2.46
CA THR A 44 -12.14 3.84 -2.16
C THR A 44 -11.80 4.14 -0.70
N ASP A 45 -11.74 3.12 0.16
CA ASP A 45 -11.46 3.35 1.58
C ASP A 45 -9.98 3.71 1.75
N THR A 46 -9.74 4.86 2.37
CA THR A 46 -8.42 5.47 2.51
C THR A 46 -8.22 5.98 3.93
N ALA A 47 -6.96 6.14 4.33
CA ALA A 47 -6.63 6.77 5.60
C ALA A 47 -5.22 7.41 5.57
N PRO A 48 -4.98 8.50 6.32
CA PRO A 48 -3.70 9.22 6.28
C PRO A 48 -2.51 8.36 6.74
N TYR A 49 -2.70 7.46 7.71
CA TYR A 49 -1.63 6.56 8.16
C TYR A 49 -1.17 5.59 7.07
N ALA A 50 -2.08 5.13 6.22
CA ALA A 50 -1.76 4.21 5.12
C ALA A 50 -0.99 4.93 4.02
N VAL A 51 -1.36 6.18 3.72
CA VAL A 51 -0.58 7.03 2.80
C VAL A 51 0.84 7.22 3.32
N GLY A 52 1.03 7.50 4.61
CA GLY A 52 2.35 7.55 5.23
C GLY A 52 3.14 6.25 5.08
N GLY A 53 2.52 5.10 5.36
CA GLY A 53 3.13 3.79 5.17
C GLY A 53 3.52 3.48 3.72
N PHE A 54 2.66 3.86 2.76
CA PHE A 54 2.94 3.71 1.33
C PHE A 54 4.13 4.56 0.88
N LEU A 55 4.24 5.80 1.35
CA LEU A 55 5.39 6.67 1.05
C LEU A 55 6.69 6.12 1.65
N LEU A 56 6.65 5.61 2.89
CA LEU A 56 7.79 4.95 3.51
C LEU A 56 8.25 3.73 2.69
N ALA A 57 7.30 2.89 2.24
CA ALA A 57 7.60 1.74 1.40
C ALA A 57 8.23 2.17 0.06
N GLY A 58 7.68 3.20 -0.59
CA GLY A 58 8.20 3.73 -1.84
C GLY A 58 9.65 4.20 -1.74
N VAL A 59 10.01 4.91 -0.66
CA VAL A 59 11.39 5.36 -0.42
C VAL A 59 12.37 4.18 -0.28
N GLN A 60 11.96 3.07 0.35
CA GLN A 60 12.84 1.90 0.47
C GLN A 60 12.93 1.10 -0.83
N VAL A 61 11.82 0.95 -1.56
CA VAL A 61 11.80 0.26 -2.85
C VAL A 61 12.62 1.02 -3.90
N ALA A 62 12.59 2.36 -3.87
CA ALA A 62 13.41 3.18 -4.76
C ALA A 62 14.90 2.84 -4.66
N LYS A 63 15.43 2.65 -3.44
CA LYS A 63 16.84 2.26 -3.19
C LYS A 63 17.19 0.86 -3.69
N LEU A 64 16.20 0.00 -3.95
CA LEU A 64 16.41 -1.33 -4.52
C LEU A 64 16.47 -1.30 -6.06
N THR A 65 16.24 -0.14 -6.68
CA THR A 65 16.30 0.04 -8.12
C THR A 65 17.76 0.30 -8.52
N PRO A 66 18.38 -0.54 -9.36
CA PRO A 66 19.76 -0.33 -9.79
C PRO A 66 19.91 1.01 -10.52
N GLY A 67 20.88 1.83 -10.10
CA GLY A 67 21.17 3.12 -10.73
C GLY A 67 20.35 4.31 -10.23
N CYS A 68 19.56 4.13 -9.16
CA CYS A 68 18.96 5.21 -8.39
C CYS A 68 19.73 5.48 -7.09
#